data_AF-A0A955DF68-F1
#
_entry.id   AF-A0A955DF68-F1
#
_cell.length_a   1.000
_cell.length_b   1.000
_cell.length_c   1.000
_cell.angle_alpha   90.00
_cell.angle_beta   90.00
_cell.angle_gamma   90.00
#
_symmetry.space_group_name_H-M   'P 1'
#
loop_
_entity.id
_entity.type
_entity.pdbx_description
1 polymer ?
#
loop_
_entity_poly.entity_id
_entity_poly.type
_entity_poly.pdbx_seq_one_letter_code
_entity_poly.pdbx_strand_id
1 'polypeptide(L)'
;LPGDLASDAAAGVQSSPRIALGGDRYLAVWTDARAAVLTFDSGDQSSTDIFAARLAADGTLLDAIPLVISHDLGTETDARVAWNGTDWLVAWKGQVPSEFFYQQAVLAVRVSSDGVVLDDEPLVMFTSSSSVNWALTSNGSEWLIVAQGTQAGDGGI
;
A
#
# COMPACT_ATOMS: atom_id res chain seq x y z
N LEU A 1 15.35 15.79 0.19
CA LEU A 1 16.53 15.69 1.10
C LEU A 1 17.68 15.17 0.25
N PRO A 2 18.96 15.56 0.47
CA PRO A 2 20.05 15.07 -0.37
C PRO A 2 20.11 13.54 -0.35
N GLY A 3 19.84 12.89 -1.48
CA GLY A 3 19.81 11.41 -1.62
C GLY A 3 18.63 10.86 -2.44
N ASP A 4 17.75 11.71 -2.95
CA ASP A 4 16.56 11.34 -3.75
C ASP A 4 16.82 11.22 -5.26
N LEU A 5 18.04 11.50 -5.76
CA LEU A 5 18.37 11.52 -7.20
C LEU A 5 19.44 10.52 -7.65
N ALA A 6 19.81 9.55 -6.82
CA ALA A 6 20.76 8.51 -7.21
C ALA A 6 20.08 7.14 -7.24
N SER A 7 20.28 6.39 -8.32
CA SER A 7 20.01 4.96 -8.42
C SER A 7 21.00 4.17 -7.56
N ASP A 8 21.04 4.45 -6.27
CA ASP A 8 21.81 3.70 -5.29
C ASP A 8 20.85 2.87 -4.44
N ALA A 9 21.32 1.70 -4.00
CA ALA A 9 20.50 0.75 -3.28
C ALA A 9 19.86 1.43 -2.07
N ALA A 10 18.54 1.30 -1.96
CA ALA A 10 17.80 1.76 -0.81
C ALA A 10 18.44 1.26 0.50
N ALA A 11 18.85 2.18 1.37
CA ALA A 11 19.25 1.83 2.72
C ALA A 11 17.98 1.37 3.47
N GLY A 12 17.84 0.07 3.75
CA GLY A 12 16.66 -0.52 4.39
C GLY A 12 16.14 -1.77 3.68
N VAL A 13 15.33 -2.57 4.36
CA VAL A 13 14.69 -3.75 3.75
C VAL A 13 13.54 -3.28 2.85
N GLN A 14 13.63 -3.59 1.56
CA GLN A 14 12.48 -3.57 0.66
C GLN A 14 11.91 -4.98 0.58
N SER A 15 10.59 -5.11 0.74
CA SER A 15 9.97 -6.43 0.80
C SER A 15 8.57 -6.46 0.20
N SER A 16 8.08 -7.69 0.00
CA SER A 16 6.72 -7.96 -0.48
C SER A 16 6.31 -7.24 -1.77
N PRO A 17 7.16 -7.19 -2.82
CA PRO A 17 6.77 -6.53 -4.06
C PRO A 17 5.52 -7.21 -4.65
N ARG A 18 4.64 -6.40 -5.22
CA ARG A 18 3.49 -6.81 -6.04
C ARG A 18 3.43 -5.93 -7.28
N ILE A 19 2.86 -6.45 -8.36
CA ILE A 19 2.72 -5.73 -9.63
C ILE A 19 1.37 -6.05 -10.26
N ALA A 20 0.74 -5.07 -10.89
CA ALA A 20 -0.46 -5.25 -11.69
C ALA A 20 -0.39 -4.47 -12.99
N LEU A 21 -0.89 -5.05 -14.08
CA LEU A 21 -1.14 -4.36 -15.33
C LEU A 21 -2.36 -3.44 -15.17
N GLY A 22 -2.26 -2.19 -15.64
CA GLY A 22 -3.37 -1.26 -15.77
C GLY A 22 -3.28 -0.49 -17.08
N GLY A 23 -4.26 -0.69 -17.95
CA GLY A 23 -4.19 -0.19 -19.33
C GLY A 23 -2.99 -0.78 -20.08
N ASP A 24 -2.05 0.07 -20.48
CA ASP A 24 -0.85 -0.24 -21.26
C ASP A 24 0.45 -0.25 -20.43
N ARG A 25 0.35 -0.17 -19.11
CA ARG A 25 1.51 -0.05 -18.20
C ARG A 25 1.29 -0.82 -16.91
N TYR A 26 2.35 -0.98 -16.14
CA TYR A 26 2.31 -1.66 -14.85
C TYR A 26 2.47 -0.68 -13.70
N LEU A 27 1.87 -1.00 -12.56
CA LEU A 27 2.20 -0.40 -11.28
C LEU A 27 2.82 -1.47 -10.37
N ALA A 28 4.08 -1.27 -9.99
CA ALA A 28 4.74 -2.08 -8.96
C ALA A 28 4.63 -1.36 -7.62
N VAL A 29 4.30 -2.12 -6.56
CA VAL A 29 4.18 -1.62 -5.18
C VAL A 29 5.06 -2.46 -4.25
N TRP A 30 5.62 -1.86 -3.22
CA TRP A 30 6.45 -2.55 -2.23
C TRP A 30 6.38 -1.87 -0.87
N THR A 31 6.77 -2.64 0.15
CA THR A 31 7.03 -2.11 1.49
C THR A 31 8.48 -1.67 1.57
N ASP A 32 8.72 -0.47 2.09
CA ASP A 32 10.04 0.15 2.14
C ASP A 32 10.39 0.63 3.54
N ALA A 33 11.50 0.14 4.11
CA ALA A 33 12.01 0.54 5.41
C ALA A 33 13.00 1.73 5.36
N ARG A 34 13.17 2.40 4.22
CA ARG A 34 14.13 3.51 4.06
C ARG A 34 13.88 4.69 4.99
N ALA A 35 12.63 4.90 5.41
CA ALA A 35 12.25 5.95 6.34
C ALA A 35 12.37 5.51 7.82
N ALA A 36 12.80 4.27 8.10
CA ALA A 36 12.92 3.78 9.47
C ALA A 36 14.02 4.55 10.21
N VAL A 37 13.61 5.49 11.04
CA VAL A 37 14.51 6.20 11.95
C VAL A 37 14.55 5.42 13.28
N LEU A 38 15.71 4.85 13.61
CA LEU A 38 15.94 4.03 14.80
C LEU A 38 16.20 4.86 16.08
N THR A 39 15.65 6.06 16.18
CA THR A 39 15.82 6.90 17.39
C THR A 39 14.79 6.53 18.45
N PHE A 40 15.22 6.51 19.72
CA PHE A 40 14.39 6.15 20.87
C PHE A 40 13.30 7.19 21.22
N ASP A 41 13.08 8.20 20.37
CA ASP A 41 12.00 9.17 20.50
C ASP A 41 10.83 8.71 19.63
N SER A 42 10.08 7.73 20.15
CA SER A 42 9.17 6.86 19.41
C SER A 42 7.78 7.46 19.13
N GLY A 43 7.66 8.78 19.06
CA GLY A 43 6.36 9.45 18.91
C GLY A 43 5.77 9.36 17.51
N ASP A 44 6.61 9.50 16.49
CA ASP A 44 6.16 9.84 15.13
C ASP A 44 6.71 8.92 14.02
N GLN A 45 7.18 7.71 14.35
CA GLN A 45 8.03 6.95 13.42
C GLN A 45 7.35 5.67 12.91
N SER A 46 7.04 5.66 11.61
CA SER A 46 6.85 4.43 10.84
C SER A 46 8.14 3.64 10.77
N SER A 47 8.02 2.31 10.83
CA SER A 47 9.16 1.41 10.58
C SER A 47 9.21 0.96 9.12
N THR A 48 8.11 1.09 8.38
CA THR A 48 7.99 0.75 6.97
C THR A 48 6.80 1.46 6.35
N ASP A 49 7.00 1.98 5.15
CA ASP A 49 6.00 2.73 4.38
C ASP A 49 5.68 2.01 3.06
N ILE A 50 4.62 2.46 2.36
CA ILE A 50 4.23 1.89 1.08
C ILE A 50 4.64 2.80 -0.07
N PHE A 51 5.36 2.23 -1.03
CA PHE A 51 5.81 2.93 -2.23
C PHE A 51 5.34 2.22 -3.49
N ALA A 52 5.36 2.97 -4.60
CA ALA A 52 5.07 2.45 -5.92
C ALA A 52 5.94 3.08 -7.02
N ALA A 53 5.98 2.43 -8.17
CA ALA A 53 6.54 2.99 -9.40
C ALA A 53 5.85 2.37 -10.61
N ARG A 54 5.65 3.18 -11.65
CA ARG A 54 5.09 2.74 -12.92
C ARG A 54 6.19 2.22 -13.84
N LEU A 55 5.85 1.20 -14.60
CA LEU A 55 6.68 0.64 -15.65
C LEU A 55 5.89 0.62 -16.95
N ALA A 56 6.53 0.95 -18.07
CA ALA A 56 5.97 0.75 -19.40
C ALA A 56 5.74 -0.74 -19.68
N ALA A 57 4.97 -1.05 -20.74
CA ALA A 57 4.72 -2.42 -21.17
C ALA A 57 6.00 -3.25 -21.43
N ASP A 58 7.09 -2.59 -21.82
CA ASP A 58 8.40 -3.20 -22.06
C ASP A 58 9.27 -3.33 -20.79
N GLY A 59 8.74 -2.93 -19.63
CA GLY A 59 9.44 -2.95 -18.34
C GLY A 59 10.28 -1.71 -18.06
N THR A 60 10.31 -0.71 -18.95
CA THR A 60 11.03 0.55 -18.70
C THR A 60 10.41 1.29 -17.52
N LEU A 61 11.23 1.71 -16.56
CA LEU A 61 10.79 2.53 -15.42
C LEU A 61 10.32 3.91 -15.92
N LEU A 62 9.08 4.29 -15.58
CA LEU A 62 8.50 5.57 -15.97
C LEU A 62 8.68 6.64 -14.91
N ASP A 63 8.74 6.25 -13.64
CA ASP A 63 8.89 7.17 -12.51
C ASP A 63 10.34 7.16 -12.02
N ALA A 64 11.07 8.28 -12.26
CA ALA A 64 12.45 8.43 -11.79
C ALA A 64 12.57 8.50 -10.26
N ILE A 65 11.50 8.97 -9.61
CA ILE A 65 11.34 9.00 -8.15
C ILE A 65 10.13 8.13 -7.82
N PRO A 66 10.24 7.15 -6.89
CA PRO A 66 9.09 6.38 -6.43
C PRO A 66 7.93 7.25 -5.95
N LEU A 67 6.72 6.82 -6.25
CA LEU A 67 5.49 7.37 -5.70
C LEU A 67 5.38 6.96 -4.23
N VAL A 68 5.12 7.92 -3.36
CA VAL A 68 4.74 7.66 -1.96
C VAL A 68 3.25 7.33 -1.96
N ILE A 69 2.89 6.10 -1.59
CA ILE A 69 1.50 5.68 -1.47
C ILE A 69 0.98 5.98 -0.08
N SER A 70 1.79 5.66 0.93
CA SER A 70 1.52 6.01 2.33
C SER A 70 2.84 6.16 3.08
N HIS A 71 2.79 7.02 4.09
CA HIS A 71 3.91 7.37 4.98
C HIS A 71 3.41 7.71 6.39
N ASP A 72 2.27 7.13 6.76
CA ASP A 72 1.56 7.45 8.00
C ASP A 72 2.22 6.82 9.22
N LEU A 73 1.78 7.23 10.42
CA LEU A 73 2.29 6.69 11.67
C LEU A 73 1.98 5.19 11.81
N GLY A 74 2.98 4.44 12.27
CA GLY A 74 2.88 2.99 12.49
C GLY A 74 3.50 2.18 11.36
N THR A 75 3.47 0.85 11.50
CA THR A 75 4.09 -0.05 10.52
C THR A 75 3.12 -0.36 9.38
N GLU A 76 3.48 0.00 8.14
CA GLU A 76 2.68 -0.29 6.96
C GLU A 76 3.28 -1.41 6.11
N THR A 77 2.49 -2.45 5.80
CA THR A 77 3.01 -3.70 5.20
C THR A 77 2.02 -4.39 4.26
N ASP A 78 2.48 -5.45 3.59
CA ASP A 78 1.65 -6.35 2.79
C ASP A 78 0.85 -5.61 1.70
N ALA A 79 1.51 -4.66 1.03
CA ALA A 79 0.89 -3.88 -0.04
C ALA A 79 0.46 -4.78 -1.21
N ARG A 80 -0.69 -4.46 -1.80
CA ARG A 80 -1.29 -5.16 -2.94
C ARG A 80 -1.89 -4.15 -3.90
N VAL A 81 -1.96 -4.54 -5.17
CA VAL A 81 -2.39 -3.65 -6.25
C VAL A 81 -3.29 -4.40 -7.23
N ALA A 82 -4.36 -3.76 -7.69
CA ALA A 82 -5.24 -4.27 -8.75
C ALA A 82 -5.85 -3.12 -9.57
N TRP A 83 -6.22 -3.37 -10.82
CA TRP A 83 -6.70 -2.36 -11.78
C TRP A 83 -8.18 -2.54 -12.10
N ASN A 84 -9.00 -1.48 -12.04
CA ASN A 84 -10.44 -1.55 -12.34
C ASN A 84 -10.83 -1.10 -13.76
N GLY A 85 -9.89 -0.99 -14.69
CA GLY A 85 -10.16 -0.42 -16.02
C GLY A 85 -9.80 1.05 -16.18
N THR A 86 -9.70 1.80 -15.07
CA THR A 86 -9.43 3.26 -15.06
C THR A 86 -8.34 3.68 -14.08
N ASP A 87 -8.33 3.08 -12.88
CA ASP A 87 -7.41 3.37 -11.79
C ASP A 87 -6.91 2.06 -11.16
N TRP A 88 -5.73 2.13 -10.54
CA TRP A 88 -5.29 1.09 -9.61
C TRP A 88 -5.91 1.36 -8.24
N LEU A 89 -6.23 0.30 -7.51
CA LEU A 89 -6.38 0.35 -6.06
C LEU A 89 -5.10 -0.23 -5.48
N VAL A 90 -4.41 0.56 -4.65
CA VAL A 90 -3.31 0.09 -3.83
C VAL A 90 -3.83 -0.03 -2.41
N ALA A 91 -3.73 -1.23 -1.84
CA ALA A 91 -4.19 -1.53 -0.49
C ALA A 91 -3.05 -2.11 0.35
N TRP A 92 -3.04 -1.87 1.66
CA TRP A 92 -2.00 -2.32 2.57
C TRP A 92 -2.55 -2.55 3.98
N LYS A 93 -1.76 -3.24 4.81
CA LYS A 93 -1.99 -3.32 6.25
C LYS A 93 -1.40 -2.10 6.92
N GLY A 94 -2.21 -1.41 7.72
CA GLY A 94 -1.80 -0.29 8.55
C GLY A 94 -2.61 -0.25 9.84
N GLN A 95 -2.80 0.94 10.39
CA GLN A 95 -3.57 1.14 11.60
C GLN A 95 -4.47 2.38 11.51
N VAL A 96 -5.57 2.36 12.24
CA VAL A 96 -6.47 3.51 12.40
C VAL A 96 -6.67 3.83 13.89
N PRO A 97 -6.88 5.12 14.25
CA PRO A 97 -7.21 5.48 15.62
C PRO A 97 -8.49 4.78 16.12
N SER A 98 -8.48 4.32 17.36
CA SER A 98 -9.68 3.91 18.12
C SER A 98 -9.71 4.62 19.48
N GLU A 99 -10.79 4.45 20.25
CA GLU A 99 -11.00 5.18 21.51
C GLU A 99 -9.84 5.06 22.52
N PHE A 100 -9.10 3.94 22.50
CA PHE A 100 -8.05 3.66 23.50
C PHE A 100 -6.71 3.18 22.94
N PHE A 101 -6.65 2.81 21.66
CA PHE A 101 -5.45 2.26 21.02
C PHE A 101 -5.54 2.39 19.49
N TYR A 102 -4.51 2.00 18.76
CA TYR A 102 -4.54 1.90 17.30
C TYR A 102 -5.01 0.52 16.86
N GLN A 103 -6.11 0.45 16.13
CA GLN A 103 -6.66 -0.80 15.62
C GLN A 103 -6.01 -1.15 14.27
N GLN A 104 -5.75 -2.43 14.01
CA GLN A 104 -5.25 -2.85 12.70
C GLN A 104 -6.34 -2.68 11.64
N ALA A 105 -5.93 -2.22 10.47
CA ALA A 105 -6.82 -2.03 9.33
C ALA A 105 -6.16 -2.47 8.03
N VAL A 106 -6.99 -2.82 7.05
CA VAL A 106 -6.61 -2.77 5.64
C VAL A 106 -7.09 -1.45 5.09
N LEU A 107 -6.13 -0.65 4.64
CA LEU A 107 -6.30 0.68 4.08
C LEU A 107 -6.08 0.62 2.57
N ALA A 108 -6.62 1.60 1.83
CA ALA A 108 -6.39 1.70 0.41
C ALA A 108 -6.45 3.14 -0.12
N VAL A 109 -5.75 3.40 -1.22
CA VAL A 109 -5.96 4.57 -2.07
C VAL A 109 -6.07 4.15 -3.53
N ARG A 110 -6.72 4.99 -4.31
CA ARG A 110 -6.74 4.91 -5.77
C ARG A 110 -5.53 5.65 -6.33
N VAL A 111 -4.89 5.04 -7.31
CA VAL A 111 -3.79 5.61 -8.07
C VAL A 111 -4.19 5.65 -9.54
N SER A 112 -4.20 6.84 -10.13
CA SER A 112 -4.53 7.01 -11.55
C SER A 112 -3.49 6.37 -12.47
N SER A 113 -3.86 6.13 -13.74
CA SER A 113 -2.91 5.72 -14.80
C SER A 113 -1.67 6.61 -14.91
N ASP A 114 -1.83 7.89 -14.55
CA ASP A 114 -0.78 8.90 -14.56
C ASP A 114 0.07 8.93 -13.29
N GLY A 115 -0.18 8.03 -12.34
CA GLY A 115 0.61 7.90 -11.11
C GLY A 115 0.21 8.91 -10.02
N VAL A 116 -0.98 9.50 -10.11
CA VAL A 116 -1.50 10.42 -9.10
C VAL A 116 -2.28 9.64 -8.05
N VAL A 117 -1.96 9.82 -6.77
CA VAL A 117 -2.78 9.32 -5.66
C VAL A 117 -4.04 10.19 -5.59
N LEU A 118 -5.21 9.57 -5.70
CA LEU A 118 -6.50 10.25 -5.89
C LEU A 118 -7.30 10.46 -4.61
N ASP A 119 -6.90 9.81 -3.52
CA ASP A 119 -7.56 9.88 -2.22
C ASP A 119 -6.66 10.65 -1.25
N ASP A 120 -7.15 11.80 -0.76
CA ASP A 120 -6.42 12.64 0.20
C ASP A 120 -6.27 11.96 1.58
N GLU A 121 -7.21 11.07 1.92
CA GLU A 121 -7.17 10.20 3.10
C GLU A 121 -7.38 8.73 2.67
N PRO A 122 -6.68 7.76 3.30
CA PRO A 122 -6.88 6.35 2.98
C PRO A 122 -8.30 5.86 3.25
N LEU A 123 -8.83 5.09 2.31
CA LEU A 123 -10.07 4.35 2.46
C LEU A 123 -9.88 3.20 3.45
N VAL A 124 -10.71 3.12 4.48
CA VAL A 124 -10.73 1.97 5.40
C VAL A 124 -11.54 0.84 4.78
N MET A 125 -10.87 -0.19 4.29
CA MET A 125 -11.55 -1.35 3.69
C MET A 125 -12.20 -2.22 4.76
N PHE A 126 -11.46 -2.50 5.83
CA PHE A 126 -11.97 -3.16 7.02
C PHE A 126 -10.96 -3.07 8.18
N THR A 127 -11.48 -3.16 9.39
CA THR A 127 -10.68 -3.21 10.63
C THR A 127 -10.64 -4.62 11.20
N SER A 128 -9.56 -4.97 11.90
CA SER A 128 -9.43 -6.24 12.61
C SER A 128 -8.75 -6.06 13.96
N SER A 129 -9.10 -6.91 14.93
CA SER A 129 -8.41 -6.99 16.22
C SER A 129 -7.13 -7.84 16.17
N SER A 130 -6.86 -8.53 15.06
CA SER A 130 -5.67 -9.34 14.84
C SER A 130 -5.24 -9.35 13.37
N SER A 131 -4.04 -9.86 13.08
CA SER A 131 -3.53 -9.92 11.70
C SER A 131 -4.43 -10.81 10.84
N VAL A 132 -4.84 -10.27 9.71
CA VAL A 132 -5.74 -10.91 8.74
C VAL A 132 -4.97 -11.46 7.55
N ASN A 133 -5.36 -12.64 7.08
CA ASN A 133 -5.08 -13.05 5.70
C ASN A 133 -6.15 -12.44 4.81
N TRP A 134 -5.72 -11.76 3.77
CA TRP A 134 -6.63 -11.10 2.83
C TRP A 134 -6.16 -11.31 1.39
N ALA A 135 -6.94 -10.87 0.41
CA ALA A 135 -6.57 -10.79 -1.00
C ALA A 135 -7.30 -9.63 -1.69
N LEU A 136 -6.64 -9.08 -2.71
CA LEU A 136 -7.16 -8.04 -3.60
C LEU A 136 -6.98 -8.54 -5.04
N THR A 137 -8.05 -8.48 -5.82
CA THR A 137 -8.07 -8.80 -7.25
C THR A 137 -9.02 -7.87 -7.98
N SER A 138 -9.13 -8.02 -9.30
CA SER A 138 -10.11 -7.29 -10.11
C SER A 138 -10.68 -8.17 -11.22
N ASN A 139 -11.91 -7.88 -11.64
CA ASN A 139 -12.51 -8.41 -12.86
C ASN A 139 -12.27 -7.51 -14.10
N GLY A 140 -11.45 -6.46 -13.98
CA GLY A 140 -11.16 -5.49 -15.04
C GLY A 140 -12.08 -4.27 -15.07
N SER A 141 -13.15 -4.25 -14.25
CA SER A 141 -14.03 -3.09 -14.06
C SER A 141 -14.23 -2.70 -12.59
N GLU A 142 -13.98 -3.64 -11.67
CA GLU A 142 -14.19 -3.49 -10.22
C GLU A 142 -13.08 -4.20 -9.44
N TRP A 143 -12.82 -3.75 -8.23
CA TRP A 143 -11.92 -4.44 -7.31
C TRP A 143 -12.71 -5.38 -6.40
N LEU A 144 -12.13 -6.56 -6.13
CA LEU A 144 -12.63 -7.50 -5.14
C LEU A 144 -11.59 -7.63 -4.02
N ILE A 145 -12.01 -7.34 -2.79
CA ILE A 145 -11.23 -7.59 -1.58
C ILE A 145 -11.91 -8.69 -0.76
N VAL A 146 -11.12 -9.67 -0.34
CA VAL A 146 -11.59 -10.76 0.52
C VAL A 146 -10.68 -10.90 1.74
N ALA A 147 -11.24 -11.22 2.89
CA ALA A 147 -10.50 -11.46 4.12
C ALA A 147 -10.95 -12.78 4.75
N GLN A 148 -9.98 -13.52 5.29
CA GLN A 148 -10.27 -14.68 6.12
C GLN A 148 -10.74 -14.17 7.49
N GLY A 149 -12.03 -14.22 7.75
CA GLY A 149 -12.60 -14.02 9.08
C GLY A 149 -12.61 -15.33 9.86
N THR A 150 -12.28 -15.28 11.16
CA THR A 150 -12.57 -16.37 12.12
C THR A 150 -13.85 -16.06 12.90
N GLN A 151 -14.87 -15.52 12.25
CA GLN A 151 -16.15 -15.31 12.93
C GLN A 151 -16.96 -16.60 12.86
N ALA A 152 -16.98 -17.34 13.97
CA ALA A 152 -18.13 -18.16 14.29
C ALA A 152 -19.22 -17.19 14.78
N GLY A 153 -20.27 -16.97 14.00
CA GLY A 153 -21.46 -16.22 14.44
C GLY A 153 -22.08 -15.32 13.38
N ASP A 154 -23.19 -15.81 12.83
CA ASP A 154 -24.32 -15.16 12.16
C ASP A 154 -24.05 -14.30 10.91
N GLY A 155 -24.25 -14.97 9.77
CA GLY A 155 -24.19 -14.36 8.45
C GLY A 155 -25.32 -13.40 8.13
N GLY A 156 -25.08 -12.63 7.07
CA GLY A 156 -26.07 -11.81 6.39
C GLY A 156 -25.38 -10.96 5.34
N ILE A 157 -25.52 -11.37 4.07
CA ILE A 157 -25.49 -10.44 2.95
C ILE A 157 -26.79 -9.64 2.91
#